data_AF-A0A530LAG4-F1
#
_entry.id   AF-A0A530LAG4-F1
#
_cell.length_a   1.000
_cell.length_b   1.000
_cell.length_c   1.000
_cell.angle_alpha   90.00
_cell.angle_beta   90.00
_cell.angle_gamma   90.00
#
_symmetry.space_group_name_H-M   'P 1'
#
loop_
_entity.id
_entity.type
_entity.pdbx_description
1 polymer ?
#
loop_
_entity_poly.entity_id
_entity_poly.type
_entity_poly.pdbx_seq_one_letter_code
_entity_poly.pdbx_strand_id
1 'polypeptide(L)'
;VHKPATDTPLTALALAQVILDAGVPPGVYNLVTGPGGTIGDALVNDARVDKIAFTGSTAVGQGIMRNGAGTMKHLTMELGGKSPNIVFADADIDAAIQAAFWGIFWNKGEVCVAGSRLLVERACYNEVVEKLSAMAKSATLGDPLDPATMIGPIASRGVLALFDIAQDLVILA
;
A
#
# COMPACT_ATOMS: atom_id res chain seq x y z
N VAL A 1 -9.74 -9.72 -16.75
CA VAL A 1 -9.56 -8.31 -17.15
C VAL A 1 -8.82 -7.59 -16.05
N HIS A 2 -7.71 -6.93 -16.36
CA HIS A 2 -6.92 -6.15 -15.40
C HIS A 2 -7.27 -4.66 -15.55
N LYS A 3 -7.60 -4.01 -14.44
CA LYS A 3 -7.82 -2.58 -14.37
C LYS A 3 -6.90 -1.98 -13.28
N PRO A 4 -5.74 -1.41 -13.64
CA PRO A 4 -4.80 -0.86 -12.68
C PRO A 4 -5.37 0.41 -12.02
N ALA A 5 -4.70 0.88 -10.96
CA ALA A 5 -5.01 2.16 -10.35
C ALA A 5 -4.92 3.27 -11.40
N THR A 6 -5.83 4.25 -11.30
CA THR A 6 -5.93 5.35 -12.27
C THR A 6 -4.65 6.17 -12.35
N ASP A 7 -3.98 6.36 -11.21
CA ASP A 7 -2.80 7.23 -11.10
C ASP A 7 -1.50 6.56 -11.59
N THR A 8 -1.45 5.22 -11.67
CA THR A 8 -0.21 4.47 -11.96
C THR A 8 -0.37 3.38 -13.04
N PRO A 9 -0.89 3.69 -14.25
CA PRO A 9 -1.21 2.66 -15.25
C PRO A 9 0.00 2.15 -16.06
N LEU A 10 1.14 2.85 -16.03
CA LEU A 10 2.20 2.68 -17.02
C LEU A 10 2.85 1.29 -17.01
N THR A 11 3.12 0.73 -15.82
CA THR A 11 3.71 -0.61 -15.72
C THR A 11 2.74 -1.71 -16.14
N ALA A 12 1.43 -1.51 -15.94
CA ALA A 12 0.41 -2.43 -16.41
C ALA A 12 0.28 -2.43 -17.95
N LEU A 13 0.48 -1.26 -18.58
CA LEU A 13 0.57 -1.13 -20.05
C LEU A 13 1.81 -1.86 -20.59
N ALA A 14 2.97 -1.69 -19.96
CA ALA A 14 4.18 -2.45 -20.30
C ALA A 14 3.98 -3.96 -20.14
N LEU A 15 3.33 -4.41 -19.06
CA LEU A 15 2.99 -5.82 -18.88
C LEU A 15 2.06 -6.34 -19.99
N ALA A 16 1.08 -5.54 -20.42
CA ALA A 16 0.21 -5.92 -21.53
C ALA A 16 1.00 -6.15 -22.81
N GLN A 17 2.02 -5.33 -23.10
CA GLN A 17 2.90 -5.53 -24.24
C GLN A 17 3.69 -6.84 -24.12
N VAL A 18 4.28 -7.13 -22.96
CA VAL A 18 5.00 -8.40 -22.72
C VAL A 18 4.09 -9.61 -22.93
N ILE A 19 2.85 -9.55 -22.48
CA ILE A 19 1.86 -10.62 -22.67
C ILE A 19 1.52 -10.83 -24.16
N LEU A 20 1.39 -9.74 -24.92
CA LEU A 20 1.17 -9.80 -26.37
C LEU A 20 2.38 -10.39 -27.09
N ASP A 21 3.59 -9.94 -26.78
CA ASP A 21 4.83 -10.40 -27.39
C ASP A 21 5.11 -11.89 -27.08
N ALA A 22 4.66 -12.37 -25.92
CA ALA A 22 4.71 -13.79 -25.55
C ALA A 22 3.73 -14.68 -26.34
N GLY A 23 2.87 -14.10 -27.19
CA GLY A 23 1.93 -14.83 -28.02
C GLY A 23 0.70 -15.36 -27.28
N VAL A 24 0.33 -14.74 -26.15
CA VAL A 24 -0.88 -15.12 -25.42
C VAL A 24 -2.12 -14.92 -26.30
N PRO A 25 -3.03 -15.92 -26.42
CA PRO A 25 -4.16 -15.83 -27.33
C PRO A 25 -5.05 -14.60 -27.07
N PRO A 26 -5.63 -13.97 -28.12
CA PRO A 26 -6.53 -12.84 -27.97
C PRO A 26 -7.68 -13.13 -26.99
N GLY A 27 -7.96 -12.17 -26.10
CA GLY A 27 -9.04 -12.26 -25.12
C GLY A 27 -8.69 -12.95 -23.79
N VAL A 28 -7.55 -13.65 -23.70
CA VAL A 28 -7.09 -14.27 -22.43
C VAL A 28 -6.70 -13.21 -21.40
N TYR A 29 -5.94 -12.20 -21.82
CA TYR A 29 -5.62 -11.03 -21.01
C TYR A 29 -6.18 -9.78 -21.68
N ASN A 30 -6.84 -8.96 -20.88
CA ASN A 30 -7.41 -7.69 -21.33
C ASN A 30 -7.04 -6.65 -20.28
N LEU A 31 -6.49 -5.52 -20.69
CA LEU A 31 -6.17 -4.39 -19.83
C LEU A 31 -7.11 -3.23 -20.16
N VAL A 32 -7.70 -2.61 -19.13
CA VAL A 32 -8.50 -1.39 -19.29
C VAL A 32 -8.06 -0.35 -18.28
N THR A 33 -7.61 0.81 -18.75
CA THR A 33 -7.21 1.95 -17.91
C THR A 33 -8.34 2.98 -17.78
N GLY A 34 -8.35 3.74 -16.69
CA GLY A 34 -9.34 4.80 -16.47
C GLY A 34 -9.88 4.84 -15.03
N PRO A 35 -11.00 5.54 -14.76
CA PRO A 35 -11.52 5.75 -13.41
C PRO A 35 -12.06 4.47 -12.73
N GLY A 36 -11.82 4.33 -11.43
CA GLY A 36 -12.31 3.21 -10.60
C GLY A 36 -13.84 3.14 -10.55
N GLY A 37 -14.51 4.23 -10.16
CA GLY A 37 -15.97 4.31 -10.01
C GLY A 37 -16.78 4.32 -11.32
N THR A 38 -16.16 3.95 -12.44
CA THR A 38 -16.87 3.75 -13.71
C THR A 38 -16.50 2.39 -14.27
N ILE A 39 -15.22 2.17 -14.53
CA ILE A 39 -14.74 0.93 -15.16
C ILE A 39 -14.72 -0.21 -14.14
N GLY A 40 -14.30 0.07 -12.90
CA GLY A 40 -14.31 -0.93 -11.83
C GLY A 40 -15.74 -1.37 -11.51
N ASP A 41 -16.66 -0.42 -11.37
CA ASP A 41 -18.07 -0.74 -11.12
C ASP A 41 -18.71 -1.53 -12.26
N ALA A 42 -18.38 -1.20 -13.52
CA ALA A 42 -18.82 -2.00 -14.66
C ALA A 42 -18.32 -3.45 -14.57
N LEU A 43 -17.04 -3.68 -14.22
CA LEU A 43 -16.49 -5.02 -14.07
C LEU A 43 -17.16 -5.82 -12.94
N VAL A 44 -17.47 -5.17 -11.82
CA VAL A 44 -18.10 -5.83 -10.66
C VAL A 44 -19.54 -6.24 -10.96
N ASN A 45 -20.28 -5.44 -11.71
CA ASN A 45 -21.68 -5.72 -12.04
C ASN A 45 -21.86 -6.63 -13.27
N ASP A 46 -20.83 -6.82 -14.09
CA ASP A 46 -20.94 -7.60 -15.32
C ASP A 46 -21.13 -9.10 -15.03
N ALA A 47 -22.24 -9.68 -15.48
CA ALA A 47 -22.57 -11.09 -15.28
C ALA A 47 -21.55 -12.07 -15.91
N ARG A 48 -20.73 -11.62 -16.87
CA ARG A 48 -19.70 -12.44 -17.53
C ARG A 48 -18.41 -12.57 -16.73
N VAL A 49 -18.25 -11.81 -15.64
CA VAL A 49 -17.07 -11.86 -14.77
C VAL A 49 -17.36 -12.72 -13.56
N ASP A 50 -16.78 -13.91 -13.45
CA ASP A 50 -17.10 -14.83 -12.35
C ASP A 50 -16.43 -14.44 -11.01
N LYS A 51 -15.28 -13.77 -11.08
CA LYS A 51 -14.44 -13.47 -9.92
C LYS A 51 -13.87 -12.06 -9.99
N ILE A 52 -13.85 -11.39 -8.84
CA ILE A 52 -13.15 -10.12 -8.64
C ILE A 52 -12.02 -10.34 -7.63
N ALA A 53 -10.81 -10.00 -8.02
CA ALA A 53 -9.67 -9.84 -7.12
C ALA A 53 -9.38 -8.35 -6.97
N PHE A 54 -9.39 -7.84 -5.75
CA PHE A 54 -9.22 -6.42 -5.47
C PHE A 54 -8.19 -6.20 -4.35
N THR A 55 -7.33 -5.21 -4.59
CA THR A 55 -6.37 -4.71 -3.60
C THR A 55 -6.55 -3.21 -3.48
N GLY A 56 -6.81 -2.72 -2.27
CA GLY A 56 -7.07 -1.29 -2.04
C GLY A 56 -7.68 -0.99 -0.67
N SER A 57 -8.49 0.07 -0.59
CA SER A 57 -9.08 0.49 0.70
C SER A 57 -10.28 -0.37 1.10
N THR A 58 -10.48 -0.51 2.41
CA THR A 58 -11.64 -1.23 2.97
C THR A 58 -12.96 -0.64 2.52
N ALA A 59 -13.06 0.70 2.41
CA ALA A 59 -14.28 1.36 1.96
C ALA A 59 -14.66 0.97 0.52
N VAL A 60 -13.69 0.91 -0.40
CA VAL A 60 -13.92 0.47 -1.77
C VAL A 60 -14.23 -1.03 -1.81
N GLY A 61 -13.51 -1.85 -1.06
CA GLY A 61 -13.77 -3.29 -0.96
C GLY A 61 -15.20 -3.61 -0.50
N GLN A 62 -15.71 -2.86 0.47
CA GLN A 62 -17.11 -2.95 0.90
C GLN A 62 -18.09 -2.55 -0.22
N GLY A 63 -17.77 -1.51 -1.01
CA GLY A 63 -18.55 -1.14 -2.19
C GLY A 63 -18.62 -2.26 -3.22
N ILE A 64 -17.46 -2.86 -3.54
CA ILE A 64 -17.37 -4.00 -4.46
C ILE A 64 -18.19 -5.17 -3.94
N MET A 65 -18.12 -5.48 -2.64
CA MET A 65 -18.89 -6.57 -2.04
C MET A 65 -20.41 -6.36 -2.18
N ARG A 66 -20.90 -5.13 -1.94
CA ARG A 66 -22.31 -4.80 -2.11
C ARG A 66 -22.75 -4.90 -3.57
N ASN A 67 -21.96 -4.34 -4.49
CA ASN A 67 -22.28 -4.33 -5.93
C ASN A 67 -22.19 -5.74 -6.54
N GLY A 68 -21.25 -6.57 -6.07
CA GLY A 68 -21.08 -7.95 -6.54
C GLY A 68 -22.15 -8.93 -6.07
N ALA A 69 -22.98 -8.55 -5.09
CA ALA A 69 -23.99 -9.43 -4.51
C ALA A 69 -25.03 -9.90 -5.53
N GLY A 70 -25.46 -9.02 -6.45
CA GLY A 70 -26.49 -9.33 -7.45
C GLY A 70 -26.12 -10.45 -8.43
N THR A 71 -24.83 -10.77 -8.56
CA THR A 71 -24.32 -11.86 -9.41
C THR A 71 -23.53 -12.90 -8.61
N MET A 72 -23.60 -12.86 -7.27
CA MET A 72 -22.88 -13.75 -6.37
C MET A 72 -21.38 -13.83 -6.68
N LYS A 73 -20.73 -12.68 -6.94
CA LYS A 73 -19.31 -12.64 -7.32
C LYS A 73 -18.44 -13.36 -6.30
N HIS A 74 -17.52 -14.19 -6.78
CA HIS A 74 -16.44 -14.70 -5.95
C HIS A 74 -15.42 -13.58 -5.73
N LEU A 75 -15.18 -13.21 -4.48
CA LEU A 75 -14.30 -12.10 -4.12
C LEU A 75 -13.01 -12.60 -3.45
N THR A 76 -11.88 -12.00 -3.84
CA THR A 76 -10.62 -12.04 -3.09
C THR A 76 -10.20 -10.61 -2.82
N MET A 77 -9.96 -10.28 -1.55
CA MET A 77 -9.82 -8.92 -1.07
C MET A 77 -8.56 -8.79 -0.23
N GLU A 78 -7.64 -7.93 -0.67
CA GLU A 78 -6.48 -7.49 0.10
C GLU A 78 -6.68 -6.02 0.46
N LEU A 79 -6.98 -5.75 1.73
CA LEU A 79 -7.40 -4.43 2.18
C LEU A 79 -6.34 -3.81 3.09
N GLY A 80 -6.44 -2.50 3.31
CA GLY A 80 -5.51 -1.79 4.19
C GLY A 80 -5.44 -2.36 5.61
N GLY A 81 -4.35 -2.05 6.31
CA GLY A 81 -4.11 -2.48 7.69
C GLY A 81 -3.64 -1.33 8.57
N LYS A 82 -3.52 -1.62 9.87
CA LYS A 82 -2.84 -0.77 10.86
C LYS A 82 -1.87 -1.65 11.65
N SER A 83 -0.87 -2.20 10.97
CA SER A 83 -0.04 -3.28 11.49
C SER A 83 0.79 -2.82 12.70
N PRO A 84 0.80 -3.60 13.81
CA PRO A 84 1.66 -3.32 14.95
C PRO A 84 3.08 -3.86 14.74
N ASN A 85 4.06 -3.11 15.22
CA ASN A 85 5.43 -3.53 15.49
C ASN A 85 5.62 -3.46 17.02
N ILE A 86 6.06 -4.55 17.65
CA ILE A 86 6.10 -4.69 19.11
C ILE A 86 7.55 -4.88 19.56
N VAL A 87 8.04 -4.02 20.44
CA VAL A 87 9.42 -4.00 20.93
C VAL A 87 9.44 -4.21 22.44
N PHE A 88 10.06 -5.31 22.87
CA PHE A 88 10.31 -5.60 24.28
C PHE A 88 11.70 -5.11 24.71
N ALA A 89 11.90 -4.91 26.01
CA ALA A 89 13.15 -4.41 26.57
C ALA A 89 14.31 -5.42 26.50
N ASP A 90 14.01 -6.70 26.27
CA ASP A 90 15.00 -7.75 26.05
C ASP A 90 15.36 -7.96 24.57
N ALA A 91 14.77 -7.18 23.66
CA ALA A 91 15.11 -7.19 22.25
C ALA A 91 16.47 -6.52 21.98
N ASP A 92 17.05 -6.82 20.82
CA ASP A 92 18.10 -5.97 20.25
C ASP A 92 17.48 -4.62 19.87
N ILE A 93 17.68 -3.61 20.72
CA ILE A 93 17.03 -2.31 20.60
C ILE A 93 17.46 -1.58 19.33
N ASP A 94 18.75 -1.63 18.98
CA ASP A 94 19.25 -0.94 17.78
C ASP A 94 18.69 -1.59 16.50
N ALA A 95 18.63 -2.93 16.45
CA ALA A 95 17.98 -3.64 15.34
C ALA A 95 16.47 -3.36 15.29
N ALA A 96 15.80 -3.30 16.44
CA ALA A 96 14.37 -2.99 16.53
C ALA A 96 14.05 -1.58 16.02
N ILE A 97 14.89 -0.59 16.29
CA ILE A 97 14.75 0.77 15.78
C ILE A 97 14.92 0.82 14.25
N GLN A 98 15.93 0.13 13.70
CA GLN A 98 16.11 0.03 12.25
C GLN A 98 14.90 -0.61 11.58
N ALA A 99 14.38 -1.70 12.15
CA ALA A 99 13.19 -2.38 11.66
C ALA A 99 11.94 -1.50 11.77
N ALA A 100 11.78 -0.75 12.87
CA ALA A 100 10.67 0.17 13.05
C ALA A 100 10.71 1.32 12.04
N PHE A 101 11.90 1.89 11.80
CA PHE A 101 12.10 2.94 10.81
C PHE A 101 11.69 2.46 9.42
N TRP A 102 12.29 1.38 8.92
CA TRP A 102 11.94 0.88 7.59
C TRP A 102 10.52 0.31 7.51
N GLY A 103 10.01 -0.23 8.61
CA GLY A 103 8.64 -0.74 8.70
C GLY A 103 7.58 0.32 8.42
N ILE A 104 7.84 1.61 8.72
CA ILE A 104 6.89 2.70 8.48
C ILE A 104 7.32 3.68 7.39
N PHE A 105 8.61 3.93 7.19
CA PHE A 105 9.09 4.91 6.21
C PHE A 105 9.42 4.30 4.84
N TRP A 106 9.52 2.98 4.72
CA TRP A 106 9.67 2.35 3.41
C TRP A 106 8.47 2.69 2.51
N ASN A 107 8.76 3.05 1.26
CA ASN A 107 7.76 3.57 0.33
C ASN A 107 6.91 4.69 0.95
N LYS A 108 7.51 5.55 1.79
CA LYS A 108 6.86 6.67 2.49
C LYS A 108 5.63 6.25 3.33
N GLY A 109 5.57 4.98 3.75
CA GLY A 109 4.42 4.41 4.46
C GLY A 109 3.25 3.99 3.56
N GLU A 110 3.36 4.12 2.23
CA GLU A 110 2.38 3.66 1.26
C GLU A 110 2.47 2.13 1.06
N VAL A 111 2.33 1.38 2.16
CA VAL A 111 2.44 -0.09 2.21
C VAL A 111 1.30 -0.65 3.07
N CYS A 112 0.55 -1.62 2.56
CA CYS A 112 -0.60 -2.19 3.29
C CYS A 112 -0.21 -2.83 4.63
N VAL A 113 1.02 -3.35 4.73
CA VAL A 113 1.59 -3.96 5.92
C VAL A 113 2.52 -3.03 6.71
N ALA A 114 2.51 -1.72 6.45
CA ALA A 114 3.35 -0.76 7.16
C ALA A 114 3.16 -0.86 8.69
N GLY A 115 4.28 -0.86 9.41
CA GLY A 115 4.38 -0.88 10.88
C GLY A 115 3.95 0.43 11.52
N SER A 116 2.73 0.87 11.23
CA SER A 116 2.17 2.17 11.61
C SER A 116 1.78 2.28 13.08
N ARG A 117 1.89 1.21 13.86
CA ARG A 117 1.77 1.26 15.32
C ARG A 117 3.00 0.65 15.95
N LEU A 118 3.74 1.43 16.72
CA LEU A 118 4.89 0.94 17.46
C LEU A 118 4.52 0.79 18.93
N LEU A 119 4.45 -0.44 19.41
CA LEU A 119 4.16 -0.76 20.81
C LEU A 119 5.48 -1.07 21.49
N VAL A 120 5.88 -0.27 22.48
CA VAL A 120 7.21 -0.39 23.11
C VAL A 120 7.05 -0.64 24.59
N GLU A 121 7.79 -1.61 25.13
CA GLU A 121 7.82 -1.83 26.57
C GLU A 121 8.33 -0.58 27.29
N ARG A 122 7.62 -0.20 28.37
CA ARG A 122 7.89 1.01 29.15
C ARG A 122 9.35 1.19 29.56
N ALA A 123 10.07 0.10 29.82
CA ALA A 123 11.47 0.13 30.24
C ALA A 123 12.42 0.66 29.16
N CYS A 124 12.12 0.47 27.86
CA CYS A 124 12.94 0.95 26.73
C CYS A 124 12.27 2.06 25.90
N TYR A 125 11.06 2.50 26.29
CA TYR A 125 10.26 3.49 25.55
C TYR A 125 11.01 4.76 25.15
N ASN A 126 11.65 5.44 26.11
CA ASN A 126 12.32 6.72 25.83
C ASN A 126 13.48 6.54 24.85
N GLU A 127 14.29 5.49 25.02
CA GLU A 127 15.41 5.20 24.13
C GLU A 127 14.93 4.94 22.69
N VAL A 128 13.90 4.11 22.53
CA VAL A 128 13.33 3.79 21.21
C VAL A 128 12.78 5.04 20.54
N VAL A 129 12.00 5.86 21.26
CA VAL A 129 11.41 7.10 20.73
C VAL A 129 12.48 8.09 20.30
N GLU A 130 13.49 8.32 21.15
CA GLU A 130 14.56 9.28 20.88
C GLU A 130 15.39 8.86 19.65
N LYS A 131 15.86 7.61 19.62
CA LYS A 131 16.68 7.10 18.52
C LYS A 131 15.91 7.02 17.20
N LEU A 132 14.65 6.54 17.23
CA LEU A 132 13.80 6.50 16.03
C LEU A 132 13.52 7.90 15.49
N SER A 133 13.24 8.86 16.37
CA SER A 133 13.02 10.26 15.98
C SER A 133 14.27 10.89 15.37
N ALA A 134 15.46 10.60 15.93
CA ALA A 134 16.72 11.07 15.38
C ALA A 134 16.97 10.49 13.98
N MET A 135 16.73 9.18 13.81
CA MET A 135 16.85 8.52 12.51
C MET A 135 15.89 9.11 11.48
N ALA A 136 14.62 9.32 11.84
CA ALA A 136 13.63 9.97 10.99
C ALA A 136 14.05 11.36 10.51
N LYS A 137 14.62 12.19 11.40
CA LYS A 137 15.13 13.52 11.04
C LYS A 137 16.34 13.50 10.11
N SER A 138 17.12 12.42 10.15
CA SER A 138 18.31 12.25 9.29
C SER A 138 18.00 11.71 7.90
N ALA A 139 16.77 11.25 7.64
CA ALA A 139 16.43 10.61 6.37
C ALA A 139 16.53 11.57 5.19
N THR A 140 17.23 11.16 4.13
CA THR A 140 17.38 11.95 2.90
C THR A 140 16.12 11.86 2.04
N LEU A 141 15.39 12.98 1.94
CA LEU A 141 14.26 13.16 1.04
C LEU A 141 14.76 13.65 -0.32
N GLY A 142 14.28 13.08 -1.43
CA GLY A 142 14.81 13.45 -2.73
C GLY A 142 14.14 12.83 -3.95
N ASP A 143 14.81 12.96 -5.09
CA ASP A 143 14.41 12.38 -6.37
C ASP A 143 14.47 10.84 -6.29
N PRO A 144 13.39 10.11 -6.64
CA PRO A 144 13.40 8.65 -6.63
C PRO A 144 14.42 7.99 -7.59
N LEU A 145 15.01 8.74 -8.52
CA LEU A 145 16.08 8.26 -9.42
C LEU A 145 17.49 8.49 -8.86
N ASP A 146 17.63 9.27 -7.79
CA ASP A 146 18.91 9.48 -7.12
C ASP A 146 19.18 8.32 -6.14
N PRO A 147 20.28 7.55 -6.29
CA PRO A 147 20.62 6.46 -5.37
C PRO A 147 20.90 6.90 -3.93
N ALA A 148 21.11 8.20 -3.68
CA ALA A 148 21.26 8.75 -2.33
C ALA A 148 19.91 9.02 -1.64
N THR A 149 18.80 9.02 -2.38
CA THR A 149 17.46 9.23 -1.81
C THR A 149 17.04 8.04 -0.95
N MET A 150 16.68 8.28 0.31
CA MET A 150 16.08 7.27 1.18
C MET A 150 14.55 7.25 1.06
N ILE A 151 13.93 8.42 0.92
CA ILE A 151 12.48 8.59 0.95
C ILE A 151 12.08 9.52 -0.22
N GLY A 152 11.33 8.98 -1.17
CA GLY A 152 10.83 9.74 -2.34
C GLY A 152 9.51 10.48 -2.08
N PRO A 153 8.83 10.98 -3.13
CA PRO A 153 7.54 11.64 -3.00
C PRO A 153 6.39 10.64 -2.79
N ILE A 154 5.31 11.12 -2.18
CA ILE A 154 3.99 10.45 -2.11
C ILE A 154 3.41 10.30 -3.53
N ALA A 155 2.62 9.25 -3.75
CA ALA A 155 2.17 8.84 -5.09
C ALA A 155 1.33 9.91 -5.82
N SER A 156 0.52 10.69 -5.10
CA SER A 156 -0.27 11.78 -5.70
C SER A 156 -0.60 12.88 -4.69
N ARG A 157 -1.01 14.04 -5.20
CA ARG A 157 -1.48 15.16 -4.36
C ARG A 157 -2.71 14.80 -3.52
N GLY A 158 -3.57 13.92 -4.04
CA GLY A 158 -4.75 13.44 -3.31
C GLY A 158 -4.37 12.61 -2.09
N VAL A 159 -3.34 11.77 -2.22
CA VAL A 159 -2.79 11.00 -1.10
C VAL A 159 -2.10 11.93 -0.09
N LEU A 160 -1.35 12.94 -0.56
CA LEU A 160 -0.69 13.92 0.33
C LEU A 160 -1.68 14.63 1.27
N ALA A 161 -2.90 14.93 0.82
CA ALA A 161 -3.93 15.56 1.65
C ALA A 161 -4.47 14.65 2.77
N LEU A 162 -4.22 13.35 2.69
CA LEU A 162 -4.61 12.35 3.68
C LEU A 162 -3.47 11.98 4.65
N PHE A 163 -2.24 12.38 4.32
CA PHE A 163 -1.02 11.99 5.04
C PHE A 163 -0.52 13.12 5.94
N ASP A 164 -0.60 12.91 7.25
CA ASP A 164 0.25 13.59 8.23
C ASP A 164 1.12 12.51 8.89
N ILE A 165 2.36 12.37 8.40
CA ILE A 165 3.31 11.32 8.82
C ILE A 165 3.52 11.33 10.35
N ALA A 166 3.41 12.50 11.00
CA ALA A 166 3.54 12.64 12.45
C ALA A 166 2.33 12.09 13.22
N GLN A 167 1.15 11.97 12.60
CA GLN A 167 -0.05 11.40 13.23
C GLN A 167 -0.20 9.90 12.99
N ASP A 168 0.42 9.36 11.95
CA ASP A 168 0.20 7.97 11.55
C ASP A 168 1.04 6.96 12.29
N LEU A 169 2.24 7.33 12.77
CA LEU A 169 3.02 6.50 13.68
C LEU A 169 2.54 6.75 15.12
N VAL A 170 1.74 5.82 15.62
CA VAL A 170 1.29 5.86 17.03
C VAL A 170 2.26 5.03 17.86
N ILE A 171 3.03 5.69 18.73
CA ILE A 171 3.91 5.03 19.68
C ILE A 171 3.19 4.91 21.03
N LEU A 172 3.04 3.68 21.52
CA LEU A 172 2.34 3.38 22.79
C LEU A 172 3.28 2.63 23.74
N ALA A 173 3.10 2.87 25.04
CA ALA A 173 3.85 2.28 26.17
C ALA A 173 2.97 1.44 27.10
#